data_AF-A0A8D8AJ66-F1
#
_entry.id   AF-A0A8D8AJ66-F1
#
_cell.length_a   1.000
_cell.length_b   1.000
_cell.length_c   1.000
_cell.angle_alpha   90.00
_cell.angle_beta   90.00
_cell.angle_gamma   90.00
#
_symmetry.space_group_name_H-M   'P 1'
#
loop_
_entity.id
_entity.type
_entity.pdbx_description
1 polymer ?
#
loop_
_entity_poly.entity_id
_entity_poly.type
_entity_poly.pdbx_seq_one_letter_code
_entity_poly.pdbx_strand_id
1 'polypeptide(L)'
;MKAGFYGGLVVDYPNSAKAKKYFLVLMTGGMVKLPAALGTEADSGQIPYSRKRELANNARGRPLKKSREWVQAKKERRRQQGNDTRSDSKYTARKRSGRF
;
A
#
# COMPACT_ATOMS: atom_id res chain seq x y z
N MET A 1 11.71 30.13 -21.68
CA MET A 1 12.10 28.74 -21.37
C MET A 1 13.16 28.78 -20.28
N LYS A 2 12.87 28.36 -19.04
CA LYS A 2 13.89 28.41 -17.96
C LYS A 2 14.75 27.13 -18.05
N ALA A 3 16.06 27.31 -18.17
CA ALA A 3 17.13 26.31 -18.29
C ALA A 3 17.32 25.55 -19.63
N GLY A 4 16.44 25.69 -20.64
CA GLY A 4 16.71 25.22 -22.01
C GLY A 4 16.67 23.70 -22.25
N PHE A 5 16.32 22.90 -21.23
CA PHE A 5 16.08 21.46 -21.38
C PHE A 5 14.66 21.18 -21.90
N TYR A 6 14.52 20.12 -22.68
CA TYR A 6 13.23 19.54 -23.10
C TYR A 6 13.10 18.11 -22.54
N GLY A 7 11.90 17.55 -22.57
CA GLY A 7 11.63 16.22 -22.03
C GLY A 7 10.31 16.16 -21.26
N GLY A 8 10.24 15.31 -20.24
CA GLY A 8 9.01 15.06 -19.51
C GLY A 8 9.16 14.09 -18.35
N LEU A 9 8.03 13.80 -17.69
CA LEU A 9 7.96 12.83 -16.59
C LEU A 9 7.54 11.46 -17.13
N VAL A 10 8.32 10.42 -16.84
CA VAL A 10 8.00 9.02 -17.15
C VAL A 10 7.68 8.30 -15.84
N VAL A 11 6.56 7.58 -15.80
CA VAL A 11 6.06 6.93 -14.58
C VAL A 11 5.89 5.44 -14.81
N ASP A 12 6.73 4.64 -14.16
CA ASP A 12 6.60 3.18 -14.18
C ASP A 12 5.58 2.71 -13.14
N TYR A 13 4.82 1.67 -13.51
CA TYR A 13 3.79 1.04 -12.68
C TYR A 13 2.85 2.06 -12.00
N PRO A 14 2.13 2.88 -12.79
CA PRO A 14 1.29 3.96 -12.26
C PRO A 14 0.21 3.47 -11.28
N ASN A 15 -0.20 2.20 -11.41
CA ASN A 15 -1.22 1.56 -10.56
C ASN A 15 -0.66 0.88 -9.30
N SER A 16 0.67 0.77 -9.14
CA SER A 16 1.28 0.18 -7.94
C SER A 16 1.61 1.28 -6.93
N ALA A 17 1.44 1.04 -5.63
CA ALA A 17 1.94 1.95 -4.59
C ALA A 17 3.38 1.62 -4.14
N LYS A 18 3.83 0.37 -4.37
CA LYS A 18 5.13 -0.13 -3.94
C LYS A 18 6.18 -0.12 -5.05
N ALA A 19 5.75 -0.34 -6.28
CA ALA A 19 6.63 -0.41 -7.45
C ALA A 19 6.61 0.88 -8.29
N LYS A 20 5.82 1.89 -7.91
CA LYS A 20 5.76 3.16 -8.64
C LYS A 20 7.12 3.84 -8.61
N LYS A 21 7.59 4.25 -9.78
CA LYS A 21 8.82 5.02 -9.92
C LYS A 21 8.57 6.22 -10.81
N TYR A 22 9.13 7.36 -10.43
CA TYR A 22 9.05 8.60 -11.16
C TYR A 22 10.42 8.92 -11.73
N PHE A 23 10.48 9.14 -13.04
CA PHE A 23 11.70 9.52 -13.75
C PHE A 23 11.47 10.88 -14.40
N LEU A 24 12.23 11.88 -13.99
CA LEU A 24 12.34 13.14 -14.73
C LEU A 24 13.36 12.93 -15.85
N VAL A 25 12.90 12.91 -17.09
CA VAL A 25 13.75 12.74 -18.27
C VAL A 25 14.01 14.12 -18.85
N LEU A 26 15.27 14.54 -18.79
CA LEU A 26 15.78 15.77 -19.39
C LEU A 26 16.62 15.43 -20.61
N MET A 27 16.44 16.18 -21.67
CA MET A 27 17.16 16.04 -22.92
C MET A 27 17.87 17.36 -23.24
N THR A 28 19.09 17.23 -23.75
CA THR A 28 19.94 18.31 -24.25
C THR A 28 20.24 18.05 -25.73
N GLY A 29 19.85 18.96 -26.63
CA GLY A 29 19.98 18.77 -28.09
C GLY A 29 18.65 18.77 -28.87
N GLY A 30 18.56 17.96 -29.94
CA GLY A 30 17.39 17.88 -30.82
C GLY A 30 16.24 17.03 -30.27
N MET A 31 15.08 17.05 -30.94
CA MET A 31 13.89 16.32 -30.48
C MET A 31 14.12 14.80 -30.48
N VAL A 32 14.26 14.20 -29.29
CA VAL A 32 14.36 12.75 -29.08
C VAL A 32 13.05 12.25 -28.47
N LYS A 33 12.57 11.09 -28.90
CA LYS A 33 11.35 10.47 -28.35
C LYS A 33 11.60 10.06 -26.89
N LEU A 34 10.62 10.34 -26.02
CA LEU A 34 10.67 9.90 -24.63
C LEU A 34 10.66 8.36 -24.52
N PRO A 35 11.41 7.77 -23.58
CA PRO A 35 11.37 6.33 -23.34
C PRO A 35 9.98 5.90 -22.86
N ALA A 36 9.58 4.68 -23.27
CA ALA A 36 8.29 4.12 -22.89
C ALA A 36 8.28 3.74 -21.40
N ALA A 37 7.19 4.06 -20.70
CA ALA A 37 6.99 3.67 -19.32
C ALA A 37 6.69 2.17 -19.20
N LEU A 38 7.17 1.53 -18.13
CA LEU A 38 6.88 0.13 -17.84
C LEU A 38 5.56 -0.02 -17.08
N GLY A 39 4.82 -1.10 -17.40
CA GLY A 39 3.60 -1.45 -16.68
C GLY A 39 2.36 -0.65 -17.08
N THR A 40 2.39 -0.01 -18.26
CA THR A 40 1.23 0.60 -18.93
C THR A 40 0.48 -0.37 -19.85
N GLU A 41 1.04 -1.55 -20.12
CA GLU A 41 0.46 -2.60 -20.99
C GLU A 41 -0.76 -3.33 -20.37
N ALA A 42 -1.18 -2.96 -19.16
CA ALA A 42 -2.31 -3.58 -18.46
C ALA A 42 -3.59 -2.75 -18.63
N ASP A 43 -4.29 -3.06 -19.71
CA ASP A 43 -5.74 -3.24 -19.82
C ASP A 43 -6.66 -2.11 -19.31
N SER A 44 -7.29 -1.44 -20.27
CA SER A 44 -8.46 -0.59 -20.10
C SER A 44 -9.67 -1.42 -19.67
N GLY A 45 -9.72 -1.90 -18.43
CA GLY A 45 -10.85 -2.73 -18.02
C GLY A 45 -10.73 -3.37 -16.65
N GLN A 46 -11.04 -2.60 -15.61
CA GLN A 46 -11.36 -3.06 -14.26
C GLN A 46 -10.20 -3.66 -13.44
N ILE A 47 -9.77 -2.91 -12.43
CA ILE A 47 -8.92 -3.40 -11.34
C ILE A 47 -9.78 -4.30 -10.42
N PRO A 48 -9.54 -5.63 -10.33
CA PRO A 48 -10.31 -6.53 -9.45
C PRO A 48 -10.00 -6.33 -7.96
N TYR A 49 -8.94 -5.57 -7.65
CA TYR A 49 -8.43 -5.43 -6.27
C TYR A 49 -9.18 -4.40 -5.42
N SER A 50 -9.79 -3.38 -6.04
CA SER A 50 -10.58 -2.37 -5.31
C SER A 50 -11.85 -2.98 -4.73
N ARG A 51 -12.59 -3.76 -5.54
CA ARG A 51 -13.81 -4.47 -5.13
C ARG A 51 -13.56 -5.40 -3.94
N LYS A 52 -12.46 -6.15 -3.93
CA LYS A 52 -12.14 -7.09 -2.83
C LYS A 52 -11.87 -6.38 -1.50
N ARG A 53 -11.23 -5.21 -1.53
CA ARG A 53 -10.92 -4.40 -0.33
C ARG A 53 -12.15 -3.66 0.19
N GLU A 54 -12.98 -3.16 -0.72
CA GLU A 54 -14.21 -2.44 -0.40
C GLU A 54 -15.30 -3.39 0.15
N LEU A 55 -15.45 -4.58 -0.46
CA LEU A 55 -16.32 -5.64 0.05
C LEU A 55 -15.83 -6.16 1.43
N ALA A 56 -14.52 -6.28 1.65
CA ALA A 56 -13.99 -6.67 2.96
C ALA A 56 -14.22 -5.62 4.05
N ASN A 57 -14.26 -4.34 3.68
CA ASN A 57 -14.56 -3.23 4.61
C ASN A 57 -16.06 -3.13 4.90
N ASN A 58 -16.93 -3.33 3.91
CA ASN A 58 -18.38 -3.21 4.06
C ASN A 58 -19.04 -4.47 4.66
N ALA A 59 -18.47 -5.68 4.48
CA ALA A 59 -19.10 -6.92 4.94
C ALA A 59 -18.94 -7.24 6.43
N ARG A 60 -18.10 -6.51 7.19
CA ARG A 60 -17.63 -6.99 8.51
C ARG A 60 -18.07 -6.22 9.73
N GLY A 61 -18.90 -5.18 9.63
CA GLY A 61 -19.61 -4.52 10.76
C GLY A 61 -18.76 -4.02 11.95
N ARG A 62 -17.46 -4.29 11.98
CA ARG A 62 -16.49 -3.96 13.01
C ARG A 62 -15.16 -3.71 12.33
N PRO A 63 -14.45 -2.63 12.68
CA PRO A 63 -13.16 -2.33 12.07
C PRO A 63 -12.19 -3.47 12.31
N LEU A 64 -11.53 -3.92 11.24
CA LEU A 64 -10.51 -4.97 11.29
C LEU A 64 -9.37 -4.62 12.26
N LYS A 65 -9.16 -3.33 12.54
CA LYS A 65 -8.16 -2.82 13.48
C LYS A 65 -8.79 -2.69 14.87
N LYS A 66 -8.06 -3.15 15.91
CA LYS A 66 -8.52 -3.22 17.32
C LYS A 66 -9.52 -4.34 17.64
N SER A 67 -9.87 -5.19 16.67
CA SER A 67 -10.63 -6.42 16.93
C SER A 67 -9.78 -7.41 17.74
N ARG A 68 -10.43 -8.41 18.36
CA ARG A 68 -9.73 -9.46 19.11
C ARG A 68 -8.80 -10.26 18.22
N GLU A 69 -9.27 -10.61 17.03
CA GLU A 69 -8.55 -11.35 16.00
C GLU A 69 -7.31 -10.56 15.56
N TRP A 70 -7.43 -9.25 15.40
CA TRP A 70 -6.30 -8.37 15.06
C TRP A 70 -5.22 -8.32 16.15
N VAL A 71 -5.63 -8.30 17.42
CA VAL A 71 -4.67 -8.33 18.54
C VAL A 71 -3.96 -9.68 18.59
N GLN A 72 -4.67 -10.79 18.38
CA GLN A 72 -4.09 -12.14 18.36
C GLN A 72 -3.10 -12.30 17.19
N ALA A 73 -3.47 -11.91 15.98
CA ALA A 73 -2.58 -11.96 14.81
C ALA A 73 -1.31 -11.12 15.03
N LYS A 74 -1.41 -9.97 15.71
CA LYS A 74 -0.24 -9.16 16.05
C LYS A 74 0.67 -9.85 17.05
N LYS A 75 0.11 -10.49 18.09
CA LYS A 75 0.89 -11.27 19.07
C LYS A 75 1.59 -12.43 18.39
N GLU A 76 0.88 -13.17 17.55
CA GLU A 76 1.42 -14.31 16.80
C GLU A 76 2.60 -13.92 15.91
N ARG A 77 2.43 -12.84 15.13
CA ARG A 77 3.52 -12.30 14.32
C ARG A 77 4.75 -11.92 15.17
N ARG A 78 4.55 -11.36 16.37
CA ARG A 78 5.67 -11.01 17.25
C ARG A 78 6.36 -12.26 17.83
N ARG A 79 5.61 -13.31 18.16
CA ARG A 79 6.19 -14.61 18.54
C ARG A 79 7.06 -15.18 17.43
N GLN A 80 6.57 -15.16 16.18
CA GLN A 80 7.33 -15.62 15.01
C GLN A 80 8.62 -14.81 14.77
N GLN A 81 8.61 -13.53 15.14
CA GLN A 81 9.78 -12.65 15.08
C GLN A 81 10.74 -12.82 16.28
N GLY A 82 10.45 -13.74 17.21
CA GLY A 82 11.25 -13.93 18.42
C GLY A 82 11.14 -12.79 19.44
N ASN A 83 10.18 -11.88 19.27
CA ASN A 83 9.98 -10.75 20.18
C ASN A 83 9.23 -11.19 21.44
N ASP A 84 9.61 -10.65 22.60
CA ASP A 84 8.90 -10.89 23.85
C ASP A 84 7.41 -10.55 23.70
N THR A 85 6.58 -11.57 23.88
CA THR A 85 5.14 -11.49 23.68
C THR A 85 4.42 -12.26 24.77
N ARG A 86 3.72 -11.52 25.62
CA ARG A 86 2.92 -12.08 26.72
C ARG A 86 1.94 -13.16 26.24
N SER A 87 1.73 -14.19 27.05
CA SER A 87 0.77 -15.28 26.79
C SER A 87 -0.67 -14.75 26.61
N ASP A 88 -1.50 -15.55 25.92
CA ASP A 88 -2.92 -15.24 25.78
C ASP A 88 -3.68 -15.54 27.07
N SER A 89 -4.57 -14.62 27.45
CA SER A 89 -5.40 -14.73 28.65
C SER A 89 -6.85 -14.34 28.35
N LYS A 90 -7.77 -14.67 29.26
CA LYS A 90 -9.20 -14.30 29.16
C LYS A 90 -9.46 -12.79 29.06
N TYR A 91 -8.46 -11.96 29.35
CA TYR A 91 -8.53 -10.50 29.27
C TYR A 91 -7.89 -9.93 27.98
N THR A 92 -7.35 -10.77 27.11
CA THR A 92 -6.72 -10.33 25.85
C THR A 92 -7.76 -9.69 24.93
N ALA A 93 -7.46 -8.47 24.47
CA ALA A 93 -8.35 -7.65 23.63
C ALA A 93 -9.74 -7.34 24.24
N ARG A 94 -9.90 -7.47 25.57
CA ARG A 94 -11.11 -7.05 26.26
C ARG A 94 -11.10 -5.53 26.48
N LYS A 95 -12.26 -4.89 26.30
CA LYS A 95 -12.45 -3.47 26.66
C LYS A 95 -12.12 -3.31 28.15
N ARG A 96 -11.19 -2.40 28.46
CA ARG A 96 -10.91 -2.01 29.84
C ARG A 96 -11.94 -0.94 30.24
N SER A 97 -12.52 -1.05 31.43
CA SER A 97 -13.33 0.04 31.98
C SER A 97 -12.44 1.26 32.14
N GLY A 98 -12.96 2.45 31.83
CA GLY A 98 -12.21 3.71 31.89
C GLY A 98 -11.97 4.21 33.31
N ARG A 99 -11.94 3.33 34.31
CA ARG A 99 -11.49 3.69 35.65
C ARG A 99 -9.97 3.50 35.69
N PHE A 100 -9.28 4.52 35.18
CA PHE A 100 -7.88 4.80 35.47
C PHE A 100 -7.84 6.24 35.94
#